data_AF-A0A7K9HF28-F1
#
_entry.id   AF-A0A7K9HF28-F1
#
_cell.length_a   1.000
_cell.length_b   1.000
_cell.length_c   1.000
_cell.angle_alpha   90.00
_cell.angle_beta   90.00
_cell.angle_gamma   90.00
#
_symmetry.space_group_name_H-M   'P 1'
#
loop_
_entity.id
_entity.type
_entity.pdbx_description
1 polymer ?
#
loop_
_entity_poly.entity_id
_entity_poly.type
_entity_poly.pdbx_seq_one_letter_code
_entity_poly.pdbx_strand_id
1 'polypeptide(L)'
;MADGVLSPGVNLEAFSQAIAAIQALRSSVTRVFDCLKDGMRNKETLEGREKGFVAAFQESLHSVSRDLGELERLSNLVGKPSENHPLHNSGLLSLDPVQDKTPLYSQLLQAYKWSNKLQYHAGLASGLLNQQSLKRSANQMGVSAKRRPKAQPTTLVLPPQYVDDVINRIDRMFPEMSIQLSRPNGTSAMLLVTLGKVLKVIVVMRSLFIDRTIVKGYHENVYTEDGKLDIWSKSSYQVFQKVS
;
A
#
# COMPACT_ATOMS: atom_id res chain seq x y z
N MET A 1 -15.32 -45.21 -3.67
CA MET A 1 -16.59 -44.56 -4.08
C MET A 1 -16.67 -43.23 -3.37
N ALA A 2 -16.36 -42.15 -4.08
CA ALA A 2 -16.58 -40.77 -3.65
C ALA A 2 -16.76 -39.96 -4.95
N ASP A 3 -17.91 -40.19 -5.56
CA ASP A 3 -18.44 -39.37 -6.65
C ASP A 3 -19.16 -38.20 -5.98
N GLY A 4 -18.72 -36.97 -6.20
CA GLY A 4 -19.25 -35.84 -5.44
C GLY A 4 -18.41 -34.57 -5.44
N VAL A 5 -17.95 -34.11 -6.62
CA VAL A 5 -17.58 -32.69 -6.80
C VAL A 5 -18.18 -32.22 -8.13
N LEU A 6 -19.50 -32.05 -8.13
CA LEU A 6 -20.19 -31.26 -9.16
C LEU A 6 -19.87 -29.80 -8.89
N SER A 7 -18.95 -29.22 -9.68
CA SER A 7 -18.68 -27.78 -9.73
C SER A 7 -19.99 -27.00 -9.90
N PRO A 8 -20.41 -26.16 -8.94
CA PRO A 8 -21.48 -25.21 -9.16
C PRO A 8 -20.85 -23.93 -9.71
N GLY A 9 -21.24 -23.47 -10.89
CA GLY A 9 -20.93 -22.09 -11.25
C GLY A 9 -21.11 -21.68 -12.70
N VAL A 10 -21.07 -22.59 -13.66
CA VAL A 10 -21.29 -22.24 -15.07
C VAL A 10 -21.95 -23.41 -15.76
N ASN A 11 -23.12 -23.18 -16.36
CA ASN A 11 -23.73 -24.17 -17.23
C ASN A 11 -22.95 -24.15 -18.56
N LEU A 12 -21.85 -24.91 -18.62
CA LEU A 12 -20.96 -24.96 -19.80
C LEU A 12 -21.73 -25.37 -21.07
N GLU A 13 -22.75 -26.20 -20.92
CA GLU A 13 -23.62 -26.61 -22.02
C GLU A 13 -24.47 -25.43 -22.53
N ALA A 14 -25.06 -24.65 -21.62
CA ALA A 14 -25.75 -23.40 -21.99
C ALA A 14 -24.79 -22.38 -22.63
N PHE A 15 -23.53 -22.34 -22.21
CA PHE A 15 -22.51 -21.46 -22.81
C PHE A 15 -22.15 -21.90 -24.23
N SER A 16 -21.95 -23.20 -24.46
CA SER A 16 -21.73 -23.77 -25.79
C SER A 16 -22.92 -23.52 -26.72
N GLN A 17 -24.14 -23.70 -26.22
CA GLN A 17 -25.37 -23.42 -26.96
C GLN A 17 -25.53 -21.91 -27.25
N ALA A 18 -25.19 -21.03 -26.31
CA ALA A 18 -25.20 -19.59 -26.51
C ALA A 18 -24.20 -19.15 -27.60
N ILE A 19 -22.99 -19.72 -27.62
CA ILE A 19 -22.01 -19.45 -28.69
C ILE A 19 -22.54 -19.92 -30.04
N ALA A 20 -23.16 -21.09 -30.11
CA ALA A 20 -23.78 -21.58 -31.35
C ALA A 20 -24.93 -20.66 -31.81
N ALA A 21 -25.77 -20.18 -30.88
CA ALA A 21 -26.84 -19.22 -31.16
C ALA A 21 -26.29 -17.86 -31.65
N ILE A 22 -25.17 -17.37 -31.10
CA ILE A 22 -24.48 -16.16 -31.60
C ILE A 22 -24.01 -16.37 -33.04
N GLN A 23 -23.46 -17.54 -33.38
CA GLN A 23 -23.02 -17.85 -34.73
C GLN A 23 -24.21 -17.89 -35.70
N ALA A 24 -25.33 -18.52 -35.30
CA ALA A 24 -26.56 -18.56 -36.08
C ALA A 24 -27.13 -17.15 -36.32
N LEU A 25 -27.23 -16.33 -35.27
CA LEU A 25 -27.67 -14.94 -35.37
C LEU A 25 -26.80 -14.13 -36.34
N ARG A 26 -25.48 -14.26 -36.24
CA ARG A 26 -24.55 -13.61 -37.17
C ARG A 26 -24.82 -14.03 -38.62
N SER A 27 -25.03 -15.32 -38.87
CA SER A 27 -25.37 -15.83 -40.20
C SER A 27 -26.72 -15.30 -40.70
N SER A 28 -27.74 -15.21 -39.84
CA SER A 28 -29.05 -14.64 -40.17
C SER A 28 -28.96 -13.14 -40.49
N VAL A 29 -28.17 -12.39 -39.72
CA VAL A 29 -27.90 -10.97 -39.99
C VAL A 29 -27.12 -10.79 -41.30
N THR A 30 -26.10 -11.62 -41.56
CA THR A 30 -25.40 -11.60 -42.84
C THR A 30 -26.34 -11.89 -44.01
N ARG A 31 -27.29 -12.82 -43.88
CA ARG A 31 -28.32 -13.08 -44.89
C ARG A 31 -29.21 -11.86 -45.15
N VAL A 32 -29.59 -11.12 -44.12
CA VAL A 32 -30.35 -9.86 -44.29
C VAL A 32 -29.53 -8.83 -45.08
N PHE A 33 -28.24 -8.69 -44.76
CA PHE A 33 -27.35 -7.78 -45.50
C PHE A 33 -27.07 -8.26 -46.93
N ASP A 34 -26.94 -9.56 -47.17
CA ASP A 34 -26.81 -10.12 -48.51
C ASP A 34 -28.12 -9.96 -49.31
N CYS A 35 -29.29 -10.15 -48.69
CA CYS A 35 -30.58 -9.83 -49.32
C CYS A 35 -30.71 -8.35 -49.69
N LEU A 36 -30.25 -7.44 -48.82
CA LEU A 36 -30.22 -5.99 -49.12
C LEU A 36 -29.22 -5.65 -50.23
N LYS A 37 -28.04 -6.29 -50.22
CA LYS A 37 -26.97 -6.09 -51.20
C LYS A 37 -27.34 -6.63 -52.57
N ASP A 38 -27.91 -7.82 -52.64
CA ASP A 38 -28.35 -8.43 -53.89
C ASP A 38 -29.62 -7.76 -54.41
N GLY A 39 -30.41 -7.10 -53.57
CA GLY A 39 -31.57 -6.30 -53.96
C GLY A 39 -32.54 -7.08 -54.86
N MET A 40 -33.23 -6.39 -55.76
CA MET A 40 -34.14 -7.01 -56.73
C MET A 40 -33.40 -7.58 -57.96
N ARG A 41 -32.37 -8.41 -57.78
CA ARG A 41 -31.64 -8.99 -58.91
C ARG A 41 -32.47 -10.06 -59.64
N ASN A 42 -33.06 -9.63 -60.76
CA ASN A 42 -33.53 -10.36 -61.94
C ASN A 42 -34.30 -11.69 -61.74
N LYS A 43 -35.63 -11.61 -61.91
CA LYS A 43 -36.43 -12.36 -62.90
C LYS A 43 -37.86 -11.79 -62.96
N GLU A 44 -38.37 -11.58 -64.17
CA GLU A 44 -39.73 -11.26 -64.71
C GLU A 44 -40.85 -10.68 -63.79
N THR A 45 -41.59 -9.68 -64.34
CA THR A 45 -42.72 -8.86 -63.82
C THR A 45 -42.57 -8.08 -62.49
N LEU A 46 -42.73 -6.75 -62.56
CA LEU A 46 -42.43 -5.76 -61.49
C LEU A 46 -43.19 -5.95 -60.16
N GLU A 47 -44.49 -6.29 -60.19
CA GLU A 47 -45.31 -6.38 -58.97
C GLU A 47 -45.10 -7.68 -58.16
N GLY A 48 -44.76 -8.79 -58.84
CA GLY A 48 -44.42 -10.05 -58.18
C GLY A 48 -43.05 -10.01 -57.50
N ARG A 49 -42.12 -9.19 -58.03
CA ARG A 49 -40.76 -9.00 -57.52
C ARG A 49 -40.74 -8.32 -56.16
N GLU A 50 -41.54 -7.28 -55.99
CA GLU A 50 -41.61 -6.57 -54.70
C GLU A 50 -42.20 -7.47 -53.64
N LYS A 51 -43.31 -8.15 -53.94
CA LYS A 51 -43.92 -9.07 -52.98
C LYS A 51 -43.02 -10.25 -52.62
N GLY A 52 -42.33 -10.85 -53.59
CA GLY A 52 -41.38 -11.95 -53.34
C GLY A 52 -40.14 -11.51 -52.57
N PHE A 53 -39.57 -10.34 -52.91
CA PHE A 53 -38.45 -9.75 -52.18
C PHE A 53 -38.84 -9.37 -50.76
N VAL A 54 -39.98 -8.70 -50.58
CA VAL A 54 -40.51 -8.32 -49.26
C VAL A 54 -40.81 -9.57 -48.43
N ALA A 55 -41.37 -10.63 -49.02
CA ALA A 55 -41.60 -11.89 -48.31
C ALA A 55 -40.27 -12.56 -47.86
N ALA A 56 -39.27 -12.65 -48.74
CA ALA A 56 -37.95 -13.21 -48.41
C ALA A 56 -37.19 -12.35 -47.39
N PHE A 57 -37.32 -11.03 -47.48
CA PHE A 57 -36.75 -10.08 -46.53
C PHE A 57 -37.44 -10.17 -45.16
N GLN A 58 -38.78 -10.26 -45.15
CA GLN A 58 -39.55 -10.51 -43.94
C GLN A 58 -39.16 -11.84 -43.30
N GLU A 59 -39.05 -12.92 -44.07
CA GLU A 59 -38.60 -14.23 -43.56
C GLU A 59 -37.20 -14.15 -42.93
N SER A 60 -36.29 -13.43 -43.58
CA SER A 60 -34.94 -13.19 -43.07
C SER A 60 -34.96 -12.39 -41.76
N LEU A 61 -35.81 -11.36 -41.64
CA LEU A 61 -36.01 -10.61 -40.39
C LEU A 61 -36.67 -11.44 -39.28
N HIS A 62 -37.65 -12.28 -39.62
CA HIS A 62 -38.25 -13.21 -38.66
C HIS A 62 -37.22 -14.24 -38.18
N SER A 63 -36.30 -14.68 -39.04
CA SER A 63 -35.18 -15.53 -38.64
C SER A 63 -34.26 -14.83 -37.64
N VAL A 64 -33.90 -13.56 -37.88
CA VAL A 64 -33.12 -12.76 -36.93
C VAL A 64 -33.84 -12.59 -35.60
N SER A 65 -35.15 -12.29 -35.61
CA SER A 65 -35.93 -12.13 -34.39
C SER A 65 -36.03 -13.43 -33.58
N ARG A 66 -36.14 -14.58 -34.26
CA ARG A 66 -36.15 -15.90 -33.61
C ARG A 66 -34.79 -16.22 -32.98
N ASP A 67 -33.70 -16.04 -33.74
CA ASP A 67 -32.36 -16.35 -33.26
C ASP A 67 -31.95 -15.43 -32.10
N LEU A 68 -32.39 -14.16 -32.14
CA LEU A 68 -32.22 -13.22 -31.04
C LEU A 68 -33.00 -13.64 -29.80
N GLY A 69 -34.27 -14.05 -29.94
CA GLY A 69 -35.08 -14.54 -28.82
C GLY A 69 -34.52 -15.83 -28.20
N GLU A 70 -33.97 -16.73 -29.01
CA GLU A 70 -33.28 -17.93 -28.52
C GLU A 70 -32.00 -17.57 -27.76
N LEU A 71 -31.22 -16.60 -28.27
CA LEU A 71 -30.02 -16.11 -27.60
C LEU A 71 -30.35 -15.42 -26.26
N GLU A 72 -31.40 -14.61 -26.20
CA GLU A 72 -31.86 -13.98 -24.95
C GLU A 72 -32.27 -15.04 -23.91
N ARG A 73 -32.98 -16.08 -24.33
CA ARG A 73 -33.35 -17.21 -23.46
C ARG A 73 -32.11 -17.94 -22.92
N LEU A 74 -31.12 -18.20 -23.78
CA LEU A 74 -29.87 -18.88 -23.41
C LEU A 74 -28.98 -17.99 -22.53
N SER A 75 -28.95 -16.68 -22.77
CA SER A 75 -28.24 -15.69 -21.94
C SER A 75 -28.73 -15.71 -20.49
N ASN A 76 -30.04 -15.86 -20.27
CA ASN A 76 -30.61 -15.99 -18.93
C ASN A 76 -30.23 -17.31 -18.22
N LEU A 77 -29.85 -18.35 -18.97
CA LEU A 77 -29.40 -19.65 -18.44
C LEU A 77 -27.88 -19.68 -18.17
N VAL A 78 -27.12 -18.86 -18.89
CA VAL A 78 -25.71 -18.56 -18.59
C VAL A 78 -25.69 -17.62 -17.39
N GLY A 79 -25.96 -18.17 -16.21
CA GLY A 79 -25.93 -17.43 -14.95
C GLY A 79 -24.63 -16.64 -14.79
N LYS A 80 -24.68 -15.55 -14.01
CA LYS A 80 -23.50 -14.73 -13.70
C LYS A 80 -22.38 -15.65 -13.22
N PRO A 81 -21.14 -15.53 -13.74
CA PRO A 81 -20.02 -16.28 -13.21
C PRO A 81 -19.99 -16.00 -11.71
N SER A 82 -20.12 -17.05 -10.90
CA SER A 82 -20.03 -16.93 -9.45
C SER A 82 -18.76 -16.16 -9.11
N GLU A 83 -18.80 -15.28 -8.10
CA GLU A 83 -17.71 -14.40 -7.66
C GLU A 83 -16.35 -15.10 -7.44
N ASN A 84 -16.33 -16.43 -7.45
CA ASN A 84 -15.16 -17.27 -7.24
C ASN A 84 -14.44 -17.70 -8.53
N HIS A 85 -14.78 -17.20 -9.72
CA HIS A 85 -13.93 -17.41 -10.89
C HIS A 85 -12.79 -16.40 -10.89
N PRO A 86 -11.52 -16.81 -10.68
CA PRO A 86 -10.41 -15.89 -10.50
C PRO A 86 -9.97 -15.33 -11.85
N LEU A 87 -10.76 -14.43 -12.42
CA LEU A 87 -10.39 -13.64 -13.61
C LEU A 87 -9.41 -12.50 -13.26
N HIS A 88 -8.91 -12.47 -12.01
CA HIS A 88 -7.95 -11.49 -11.50
C HIS A 88 -8.35 -10.07 -11.95
N ASN A 89 -7.45 -9.35 -12.64
CA ASN A 89 -7.68 -7.98 -13.05
C ASN A 89 -8.68 -7.85 -14.21
N SER A 90 -8.91 -8.92 -14.98
CA SER A 90 -9.85 -8.88 -16.12
C SER A 90 -11.32 -8.90 -15.68
N GLY A 91 -11.61 -9.42 -14.49
CA GLY A 91 -12.94 -9.34 -13.87
C GLY A 91 -13.33 -7.93 -13.40
N LEU A 92 -12.37 -6.99 -13.32
CA LEU A 92 -12.61 -5.61 -12.94
C LEU A 92 -13.05 -4.73 -14.12
N LEU A 93 -12.89 -5.21 -15.37
CA LEU A 93 -13.24 -4.45 -16.57
C LEU A 93 -14.75 -4.45 -16.87
N SER A 94 -15.51 -5.41 -16.33
CA SER A 94 -16.97 -5.45 -16.44
C SER A 94 -17.69 -4.66 -15.34
N LEU A 95 -16.95 -4.11 -14.38
CA LEU A 95 -17.48 -3.16 -13.42
C LEU A 95 -17.50 -1.80 -14.11
N ASP A 96 -18.61 -1.49 -14.78
CA ASP A 96 -18.97 -0.10 -15.05
C ASP A 96 -18.80 0.69 -13.75
N PRO A 97 -18.09 1.83 -13.72
CA PRO A 97 -18.00 2.68 -12.53
C PRO A 97 -19.35 3.33 -12.23
N VAL A 98 -20.35 2.50 -11.92
CA VAL A 98 -21.61 2.90 -11.32
C VAL A 98 -21.26 3.43 -9.94
N GLN A 99 -21.30 4.75 -9.84
CA GLN A 99 -21.12 5.57 -8.64
C GLN A 99 -22.06 5.20 -7.46
N ASP A 100 -22.95 4.22 -7.65
CA ASP A 100 -24.08 3.94 -6.77
C ASP A 100 -23.85 2.79 -5.77
N LYS A 101 -22.67 2.18 -5.75
CA LYS A 101 -22.34 1.09 -4.80
C LYS A 101 -21.12 1.32 -3.93
N THR A 102 -20.49 2.49 -3.99
CA THR A 102 -19.44 2.82 -3.03
C THR A 102 -20.11 3.34 -1.77
N PRO A 103 -19.98 2.70 -0.59
CA PRO A 103 -20.66 3.12 0.64
C PRO A 103 -20.00 4.36 1.27
N LEU A 104 -19.67 5.35 0.44
CA LEU A 104 -18.97 6.59 0.78
C LEU A 104 -19.68 7.34 1.90
N TYR A 105 -21.02 7.39 1.88
CA TYR A 105 -21.77 8.05 2.93
C TYR A 105 -21.55 7.39 4.30
N SER A 106 -21.63 6.07 4.38
CA SER A 106 -21.42 5.34 5.63
C SER A 106 -19.98 5.46 6.14
N GLN A 107 -19.01 5.41 5.23
CA GLN A 107 -17.59 5.55 5.56
C GLN A 107 -17.26 6.98 6.02
N LEU A 108 -17.80 7.99 5.34
CA LEU A 108 -17.64 9.39 5.71
C LEU A 108 -18.30 9.69 7.06
N LEU A 109 -19.49 9.13 7.30
CA LEU A 109 -20.17 9.24 8.59
C LEU A 109 -19.37 8.58 9.71
N GLN A 110 -18.78 7.41 9.47
CA GLN A 110 -17.93 6.73 10.44
C GLN A 110 -16.65 7.52 10.71
N ALA A 111 -16.00 8.06 9.68
CA ALA A 111 -14.83 8.93 9.81
C ALA A 111 -15.15 10.20 10.60
N TYR A 112 -16.32 10.82 10.35
CA TYR A 112 -16.79 11.99 11.08
C TYR A 112 -17.04 11.67 12.57
N LYS A 113 -17.73 10.57 12.87
CA LYS A 113 -17.95 10.10 14.25
C LYS A 113 -16.64 9.85 14.98
N TRP A 114 -15.67 9.20 14.32
CA TRP A 114 -14.35 8.94 14.88
C TRP A 114 -13.57 10.23 15.14
N SER A 115 -13.60 11.17 14.19
CA SER A 115 -12.96 12.49 14.33
C SER A 115 -13.52 13.27 15.52
N ASN A 116 -14.85 13.33 15.68
CA ASN A 116 -15.48 13.98 16.83
C ASN A 116 -15.08 13.31 18.16
N LYS A 117 -15.05 11.98 18.20
CA LYS A 117 -14.66 11.25 19.40
C LYS A 117 -13.18 11.51 19.76
N LEU A 118 -12.30 11.52 18.76
CA LEU A 118 -10.88 11.85 18.94
C LEU A 118 -10.71 13.27 19.47
N GLN A 119 -11.41 14.24 18.87
CA GLN A 119 -11.33 15.64 19.27
C GLN A 119 -11.85 15.86 20.69
N TYR A 120 -12.90 15.14 21.10
CA TYR A 120 -13.39 15.14 22.48
C TYR A 120 -12.36 14.58 23.46
N HIS A 121 -11.77 13.41 23.18
CA HIS A 121 -10.74 12.83 24.05
C HIS A 121 -9.46 13.67 24.10
N ALA A 122 -9.04 14.25 22.98
CA ALA A 122 -7.92 15.19 22.93
C ALA A 122 -8.21 16.45 23.75
N GLY A 123 -9.44 16.95 23.71
CA GLY A 123 -9.90 18.07 24.55
C GLY A 123 -9.84 17.74 26.04
N LEU A 124 -10.33 16.57 26.45
CA LEU A 124 -10.23 16.10 27.84
C LEU A 124 -8.78 15.90 28.28
N ALA A 125 -7.95 15.27 27.46
CA ALA A 125 -6.53 15.08 27.74
C ALA A 125 -5.80 16.42 27.86
N SER A 126 -6.08 17.38 26.96
CA SER A 126 -5.57 18.75 27.05
C SER A 126 -6.03 19.44 28.34
N GLY A 127 -7.29 19.28 28.73
CA GLY A 127 -7.82 19.79 30.00
C GLY A 127 -7.08 19.21 31.21
N LEU A 128 -6.89 17.89 31.25
CA LEU A 128 -6.16 17.20 32.32
C LEU A 128 -4.68 17.60 32.36
N LEU A 129 -4.04 17.74 31.20
CA LEU A 129 -2.65 18.20 31.09
C LEU A 129 -2.49 19.65 31.55
N ASN A 130 -3.47 20.52 31.29
CA ASN A 130 -3.46 21.91 31.74
C ASN A 130 -3.81 22.05 33.24
N GLN A 131 -4.57 21.13 33.81
CA GLN A 131 -4.85 21.07 35.25
C GLN A 131 -3.67 20.49 36.05
N GLN A 132 -2.94 19.54 35.47
CA GLN A 132 -1.70 19.00 36.05
C GLN A 132 -0.60 20.06 35.97
N SER A 133 -0.53 20.92 36.98
CA SER A 133 0.57 21.87 37.20
C SER A 133 1.85 21.15 37.65
N LEU A 134 2.26 20.10 36.95
CA LEU A 134 3.67 19.74 36.92
C LEU A 134 4.35 20.92 36.22
N LYS A 135 4.97 21.80 37.01
CA LYS A 135 5.66 23.02 36.58
C LYS A 135 6.62 22.71 35.41
N ARG A 136 6.10 22.71 34.18
CA ARG A 136 6.90 22.74 32.96
C ARG A 136 7.35 24.18 32.80
N SER A 137 8.64 24.32 32.54
CA SER A 137 9.40 25.57 32.53
C SER A 137 8.63 26.79 32.06
N ALA A 138 8.80 27.89 32.80
CA ALA A 138 8.50 29.24 32.35
C ALA A 138 9.05 29.45 30.93
N ASN A 139 8.14 29.62 29.98
CA ASN A 139 8.33 30.41 28.76
C ASN A 139 6.93 30.84 28.31
N GLN A 140 6.25 31.59 29.18
CA GLN A 140 5.29 32.58 28.70
C GLN A 140 6.10 33.71 28.08
N MET A 141 6.08 33.82 26.76
CA MET A 141 6.15 35.10 26.05
C MET A 141 5.79 34.84 24.59
N GLY A 142 4.66 35.41 24.17
CA GLY A 142 4.08 35.21 22.86
C GLY A 142 4.97 35.74 21.74
N VAL A 143 5.12 34.95 20.68
CA VAL A 143 5.51 35.42 19.36
C VAL A 143 4.88 34.55 18.26
N SER A 144 4.37 35.26 17.27
CA SER A 144 3.52 34.90 16.12
C SER A 144 3.81 33.56 15.41
N ALA A 145 2.72 32.84 15.08
CA ALA A 145 2.68 31.50 14.48
C ALA A 145 3.06 31.41 12.98
N LYS A 146 3.71 32.40 12.37
CA LYS A 146 3.84 32.45 10.89
C LYS A 146 5.13 31.96 10.26
N ARG A 147 6.20 31.62 11.00
CA ARG A 147 7.41 31.03 10.39
C ARG A 147 8.13 30.10 11.36
N ARG A 148 7.86 28.79 11.29
CA ARG A 148 8.79 27.79 11.80
C ARG A 148 9.34 26.98 10.62
N PRO A 149 10.66 26.96 10.38
CA PRO A 149 11.30 25.80 9.78
C PRO A 149 10.92 24.58 10.60
N LYS A 150 10.70 23.41 9.98
CA LYS A 150 10.42 22.15 10.70
C LYS A 150 11.36 22.05 11.91
N ALA A 151 10.82 22.26 13.11
CA ALA A 151 11.58 22.09 14.33
C ALA A 151 11.91 20.61 14.40
N GLN A 152 13.20 20.26 14.20
CA GLN A 152 13.67 18.95 14.62
C GLN A 152 13.28 18.79 16.10
N PRO A 153 12.82 17.59 16.52
CA PRO A 153 12.39 17.37 17.89
C PRO A 153 13.57 17.65 18.84
N THR A 154 13.52 18.80 19.51
CA THR A 154 14.49 19.24 20.53
C THR A 154 14.24 18.59 21.89
N THR A 155 13.31 17.63 21.98
CA THR A 155 13.02 16.89 23.22
C THR A 155 14.17 16.00 23.69
N LEU A 156 15.25 15.89 22.91
CA LEU A 156 16.37 15.00 23.18
C LEU A 156 17.74 15.72 23.21
N VAL A 157 17.80 17.03 23.02
CA VAL A 157 19.07 17.78 22.99
C VAL A 157 19.38 18.27 24.40
N LEU A 158 20.05 17.43 25.19
CA LEU A 158 20.62 17.87 26.47
C LEU A 158 21.87 18.73 26.21
N PRO A 159 22.12 19.76 27.05
CA PRO A 159 23.36 20.52 27.00
C PRO A 159 24.58 19.61 27.07
N PRO A 160 25.64 19.86 26.28
CA PRO A 160 26.86 19.06 26.29
C PRO A 160 27.47 18.90 27.69
N GLN A 161 27.37 19.94 28.53
CA GLN A 161 27.86 19.95 29.91
C GLN A 161 27.20 18.86 30.78
N TYR A 162 25.89 18.64 30.61
CA TYR A 162 25.18 17.62 31.37
C TYR A 162 25.62 16.21 30.98
N VAL A 163 25.92 16.00 29.70
CA VAL A 163 26.45 14.74 29.19
C VAL A 163 27.85 14.49 29.77
N ASP A 164 28.69 15.53 29.82
CA ASP A 164 30.04 15.46 30.39
C ASP A 164 30.01 15.11 31.88
N ASP A 165 29.12 15.73 32.66
CA ASP A 165 28.96 15.41 34.08
C ASP A 165 28.53 13.96 34.32
N VAL A 166 27.65 13.41 33.46
CA VAL A 166 27.23 12.02 33.54
C VAL A 166 28.39 11.08 33.18
N ILE A 167 29.12 11.38 32.11
CA ILE A 167 30.28 10.59 31.70
C ILE A 167 31.35 10.59 32.79
N ASN A 168 31.67 11.76 33.36
CA ASN A 168 32.64 11.91 34.43
C ASN A 168 32.22 11.16 35.71
N ARG A 169 30.92 11.10 36.00
CA ARG A 169 30.40 10.26 37.09
C ARG A 169 30.59 8.77 36.79
N ILE A 170 30.33 8.34 35.56
CA ILE A 170 30.51 6.94 35.15
C ILE A 170 31.98 6.52 35.18
N ASP A 171 32.88 7.36 34.67
CA ASP A 171 34.33 7.13 34.69
C ASP A 171 34.84 6.93 36.13
N ARG A 172 34.32 7.71 37.09
CA ARG A 172 34.66 7.54 38.52
C ARG A 172 34.05 6.31 39.19
N MET A 173 32.95 5.77 38.66
CA MET A 173 32.31 4.57 39.23
C MET A 173 33.04 3.28 38.84
N PHE A 174 33.78 3.26 37.74
CA PHE A 174 34.44 2.07 37.22
C PHE A 174 35.95 2.29 37.02
N PRO A 175 36.78 2.06 38.06
CA PRO A 175 38.23 2.28 37.99
C PRO A 175 38.97 1.46 36.93
N GLU A 176 38.41 0.30 36.55
CA GLU A 176 38.97 -0.62 35.54
C GLU A 176 38.63 -0.23 34.09
N MET A 177 37.84 0.83 33.90
CA MET A 177 37.34 1.31 32.61
C MET A 177 37.81 2.75 32.40
N SER A 178 38.62 3.00 31.37
CA SER A 178 39.03 4.37 31.02
C SER A 178 38.16 4.91 29.90
N ILE A 179 37.52 6.06 30.11
CA ILE A 179 36.64 6.70 29.12
C ILE A 179 37.29 7.96 28.56
N GLN A 180 37.56 7.99 27.25
CA GLN A 180 38.01 9.18 26.54
C GLN A 180 36.87 9.77 25.73
N LEU A 181 36.51 11.02 26.01
CA LEU A 181 35.47 11.75 25.28
C LEU A 181 36.09 12.59 24.15
N SER A 182 35.51 12.48 22.95
CA SER A 182 35.81 13.32 21.79
C SER A 182 34.54 13.83 21.11
N ARG A 183 34.60 15.02 20.49
CA ARG A 183 33.46 15.67 19.80
C ARG A 183 33.86 16.22 18.44
N PRO A 184 34.08 15.36 17.43
CA PRO A 184 34.53 15.81 16.11
C PRO A 184 33.51 16.70 15.37
N ASN A 185 32.20 16.55 15.64
CA ASN A 185 31.13 17.31 14.99
C ASN A 185 30.31 18.19 15.97
N GLY A 186 30.92 18.62 17.08
CA GLY A 186 30.36 19.62 18.02
C GLY A 186 29.33 19.11 19.02
N THR A 187 28.23 18.49 18.57
CA THR A 187 27.11 18.10 19.47
C THR A 187 27.05 16.61 19.80
N SER A 188 27.61 15.76 18.94
CA SER A 188 27.64 14.31 19.17
C SER A 188 28.87 13.94 19.99
N ALA A 189 28.65 13.21 21.09
CA ALA A 189 29.72 12.73 21.96
C ALA A 189 30.19 11.37 21.45
N MET A 190 31.50 11.21 21.27
CA MET A 190 32.12 9.94 20.90
C MET A 190 33.01 9.51 22.05
N LEU A 191 32.66 8.39 22.66
CA LEU A 191 33.36 7.84 23.80
C LEU A 191 34.21 6.67 23.33
N LEU A 192 35.51 6.77 23.57
CA LEU A 192 36.41 5.62 23.52
C LEU A 192 36.53 5.04 24.92
N VAL A 193 35.91 3.90 25.12
CA VAL A 193 35.95 3.14 26.36
C VAL A 193 37.00 2.03 26.21
N THR A 194 38.02 2.02 27.05
CA THR A 194 38.98 0.90 27.11
C THR A 194 38.75 0.11 28.39
N LEU A 195 38.51 -1.19 28.25
CA LEU A 195 38.32 -2.12 29.36
C LEU A 195 39.57 -2.98 29.51
N GLY A 196 40.44 -2.59 30.45
CA GLY A 196 41.72 -3.26 30.72
C GLY A 196 42.51 -3.61 29.46
N LYS A 197 42.93 -4.86 29.34
CA LYS A 197 43.62 -5.43 28.15
C LYS A 197 42.72 -6.30 27.28
N VAL A 198 41.40 -6.18 27.42
CA VAL A 198 40.44 -7.11 26.79
C VAL A 198 39.87 -6.49 25.51
N LEU A 199 39.31 -5.29 25.61
CA LEU A 199 38.59 -4.67 24.50
C LEU A 199 38.60 -3.15 24.55
N LYS A 200 38.32 -2.54 23.39
CA LYS A 200 38.12 -1.11 23.20
C LYS A 200 36.76 -0.91 22.52
N VAL A 201 35.90 -0.07 23.08
CA VAL A 201 34.57 0.23 22.56
C VAL A 201 34.49 1.69 22.14
N ILE A 202 33.97 1.94 20.96
CA ILE A 202 33.59 3.28 20.52
C ILE A 202 32.07 3.40 20.65
N VAL A 203 31.61 4.31 21.49
CA VAL A 203 30.18 4.62 21.66
C VAL A 203 29.91 6.00 21.06
N VAL A 204 29.07 6.04 20.04
CA VAL A 204 28.60 7.28 19.43
C VAL A 204 27.26 7.64 20.05
N MET A 205 27.23 8.79 20.72
CA MET A 205 26.07 9.28 21.44
C MET A 205 25.57 10.61 20.86
N ARG A 206 24.25 10.74 20.81
CA ARG A 206 23.54 12.01 20.59
C ARG A 206 22.84 12.38 21.90
N SER A 207 23.41 13.33 22.64
CA SER A 207 23.08 13.56 24.05
C SER A 207 23.27 12.29 24.89
N LEU A 208 22.26 11.78 25.60
CA LEU A 208 22.36 10.52 26.36
C LEU A 208 21.92 9.28 25.56
N PHE A 209 21.50 9.45 24.31
CA PHE A 209 21.10 8.32 23.47
C PHE A 209 22.30 7.70 22.78
N ILE A 210 22.40 6.38 22.86
CA ILE A 210 23.38 5.59 22.14
C ILE A 210 22.86 5.39 20.72
N ASP A 211 23.55 5.96 19.74
CA ASP A 211 23.21 5.85 18.32
C ASP A 211 23.93 4.64 17.69
N ARG A 212 25.20 4.42 18.08
CA ARG A 212 26.02 3.31 17.58
C ARG A 212 27.05 2.88 18.61
N THR A 213 27.31 1.57 18.69
CA THR A 213 28.39 0.97 19.47
C THR A 213 29.26 0.10 18.58
N ILE A 214 30.57 0.28 18.64
CA ILE A 214 31.54 -0.52 17.89
C ILE A 214 32.51 -1.11 18.88
N VAL A 215 32.57 -2.43 18.95
CA VAL A 215 33.49 -3.14 19.83
C VAL A 215 34.67 -3.62 18.99
N LYS A 216 35.89 -3.32 19.45
CA LYS A 216 37.16 -3.76 18.86
C LYS A 216 37.99 -4.48 19.93
N GLY A 217 38.85 -5.40 19.49
CA GLY A 217 39.80 -6.07 20.37
C GLY A 217 40.88 -5.10 20.87
N TYR A 218 41.50 -5.38 22.02
CA TYR A 218 42.53 -4.50 22.60
C TYR A 218 43.70 -4.20 21.64
N HIS A 219 44.10 -5.20 20.86
CA HIS A 219 45.20 -5.13 19.88
C HIS A 219 44.80 -4.47 18.55
N GLU A 220 43.53 -4.14 18.34
CA GLU A 220 43.07 -3.54 17.09
C GLU A 220 43.27 -2.03 17.08
N ASN A 221 43.55 -1.48 15.89
CA ASN A 221 43.66 -0.05 15.70
C ASN A 221 42.27 0.60 15.76
N VAL A 222 42.14 1.55 16.68
CA VAL A 222 40.91 2.32 16.93
C VAL A 222 40.96 3.70 16.28
N TYR A 223 42.14 4.12 15.84
CA TYR A 223 42.36 5.36 15.10
C TYR A 223 42.59 5.06 13.62
N THR A 224 41.98 5.85 12.75
CA THR A 224 42.29 5.93 11.32
C THR A 224 43.62 6.65 11.12
N GLU A 225 44.24 6.51 9.94
CA GLU A 225 45.51 7.16 9.56
C GLU A 225 45.50 8.69 9.78
N ASP A 226 44.31 9.32 9.74
CA ASP A 226 44.08 10.74 10.01
C ASP A 226 44.02 11.13 11.50
N GLY A 227 44.30 10.20 12.42
CA GLY A 227 44.24 10.43 13.87
C GLY A 227 42.82 10.55 14.46
N LYS A 228 41.78 10.29 13.65
CA LYS A 228 40.37 10.26 14.09
C LYS A 228 39.95 8.86 14.53
N LEU A 229 38.94 8.77 15.40
CA LEU A 229 38.35 7.48 15.79
C LEU A 229 37.69 6.80 14.58
N ASP A 230 38.07 5.56 14.31
CA ASP A 230 37.54 4.76 13.21
C ASP A 230 36.18 4.16 13.58
N ILE A 231 35.11 4.79 13.10
CA ILE A 231 33.72 4.39 13.30
C ILE A 231 33.11 3.57 12.16
N TRP A 232 33.90 3.21 11.17
CA TRP A 232 33.42 2.56 9.96
C TRP A 232 33.86 1.11 9.87
N SER A 233 35.08 0.81 10.32
CA SER A 233 35.61 -0.55 10.24
C SER A 233 35.07 -1.44 11.36
N LYS A 234 34.65 -2.65 10.98
CA LYS A 234 34.28 -3.72 11.92
C LYS A 234 35.53 -4.30 12.57
N SER A 235 35.36 -4.91 13.75
CA SER A 235 36.43 -5.69 14.38
C SER A 235 36.81 -6.90 13.53
N SER A 236 38.08 -7.30 13.56
CA SER A 236 38.58 -8.53 12.94
C SER A 236 38.12 -9.79 13.70
N TYR A 237 37.75 -9.65 14.97
CA TYR A 237 37.20 -10.76 15.77
C TYR A 237 35.69 -10.91 15.55
N GLN A 238 35.27 -12.08 15.07
CA GLN A 238 33.85 -12.38 14.80
C GLN A 238 32.94 -12.23 16.03
N VAL A 239 33.47 -12.49 17.23
CA VAL A 239 32.72 -12.35 18.50
C VAL A 239 32.26 -10.91 18.76
N PHE A 240 33.02 -9.91 18.30
CA PHE A 240 32.71 -8.50 18.47
C PHE A 240 31.85 -7.93 17.34
N GLN A 241 31.71 -8.65 16.22
CA GLN A 241 30.84 -8.25 15.11
C GLN A 241 29.34 -8.46 15.40
N LYS A 242 28.99 -9.30 16.38
CA LYS A 242 27.57 -9.55 16.74
C LYS A 242 26.92 -8.42 17.56
N VAL A 243 27.73 -7.51 18.12
CA VAL A 243 27.29 -6.43 19.02
C VAL A 243 27.13 -5.09 18.28
N SER A 244 27.51 -5.03 16.99
CA SER A 244 27.47 -3.82 16.16
C SER A 244 26.33 -3.81 15.16
#